data_AF-A0A7V9WKE7-F1
#
_entry.id   AF-A0A7V9WKE7-F1
#
_cell.length_a   1.000
_cell.length_b   1.000
_cell.length_c   1.000
_cell.angle_alpha   90.00
_cell.angle_beta   90.00
_cell.angle_gamma   90.00
#
_symmetry.space_group_name_H-M   'P 1'
#
loop_
_entity.id
_entity.type
_entity.pdbx_description
1 polymer ?
#
loop_
_entity_poly.entity_id
_entity_poly.type
_entity_poly.pdbx_seq_one_letter_code
_entity_poly.pdbx_strand_id
1 'polypeptide(L)'
;MDPFSLEDHARIPLSQDAALVAALAGTAMPFAHSAEDQAERWLRAIRLHGRVGEAMQALGIGEAPLMTRAEPPAVDDTTAPAGDVAARAVSIAGSFAAERDASCVGTLDLLFALFEIYGGLIDRALYLRGASKDELLARLAAMEPAESSF
;
A
#
# COMPACT_ATOMS: atom_id res chain seq x y z
N MET A 1 -24.32 -28.79 18.12
CA MET A 1 -23.96 -28.34 16.76
C MET A 1 -24.60 -26.97 16.62
N ASP A 2 -23.81 -25.93 16.83
CA ASP A 2 -24.29 -24.54 16.90
C ASP A 2 -24.46 -24.00 15.47
N PRO A 3 -25.67 -23.60 15.03
CA PRO A 3 -25.92 -23.19 13.65
C PRO A 3 -25.46 -21.75 13.33
N PHE A 4 -24.72 -21.09 14.23
CA PHE A 4 -24.29 -19.68 14.08
C PHE A 4 -22.78 -19.44 14.23
N SER A 5 -21.94 -20.48 14.22
CA SER A 5 -20.50 -20.29 13.96
C SER A 5 -20.27 -20.07 12.47
N LEU A 6 -20.78 -18.95 11.95
CA LEU A 6 -20.01 -18.21 10.96
C LEU A 6 -18.84 -17.66 11.76
N GLU A 7 -17.66 -18.23 11.56
CA GLU A 7 -16.42 -17.57 11.94
C GLU A 7 -16.46 -16.20 11.26
N ASP A 8 -16.92 -15.20 12.01
CA ASP A 8 -16.64 -13.80 11.76
C ASP A 8 -15.12 -13.74 11.91
N HIS A 9 -14.42 -14.02 10.81
CA HIS A 9 -12.98 -13.99 10.74
C HIS A 9 -12.64 -12.56 11.11
N ALA A 10 -12.34 -12.34 12.40
CA ALA A 10 -12.20 -11.03 12.96
C ALA A 10 -11.16 -10.30 12.12
N ARG A 11 -11.63 -9.40 11.25
CA ARG A 11 -10.76 -8.71 10.31
C ARG A 11 -9.78 -7.93 11.18
N ILE A 12 -8.50 -8.27 11.07
CA ILE A 12 -7.45 -7.58 11.81
C ILE A 12 -7.62 -6.08 11.56
N PRO A 13 -7.77 -5.26 12.61
CA PRO A 13 -8.05 -3.84 12.45
C PRO A 13 -6.85 -3.13 11.81
N LEU A 14 -7.11 -2.04 11.08
CA LEU A 14 -6.04 -1.17 10.58
C LEU A 14 -5.43 -0.37 11.73
N SER A 15 -4.12 -0.17 11.71
CA SER A 15 -3.48 0.88 12.49
C SER A 15 -3.95 2.26 12.01
N GLN A 16 -3.76 3.31 12.82
CA GLN A 16 -4.15 4.67 12.46
C GLN A 16 -3.51 5.13 11.13
N ASP A 17 -2.21 4.90 10.97
CA ASP A 17 -1.49 5.24 9.74
C ASP A 17 -2.00 4.44 8.54
N ALA A 18 -2.21 3.13 8.70
CA ALA A 18 -2.71 2.27 7.63
C ALA A 18 -4.13 2.67 7.20
N ALA A 19 -4.99 3.01 8.17
CA ALA A 19 -6.34 3.51 7.91
C ALA A 19 -6.32 4.82 7.12
N LEU A 20 -5.42 5.74 7.48
CA LEU A 20 -5.30 7.02 6.80
C LEU A 20 -4.77 6.84 5.38
N VAL A 21 -3.76 5.98 5.17
CA VAL A 21 -3.26 5.64 3.83
C VAL A 21 -4.35 5.03 2.96
N ALA A 22 -5.09 4.04 3.49
CA ALA A 22 -6.18 3.39 2.76
C ALA A 22 -7.30 4.38 2.40
N ALA A 23 -7.66 5.28 3.31
CA ALA A 23 -8.67 6.31 3.06
C ALA A 23 -8.21 7.30 1.97
N LEU A 24 -7.00 7.85 2.08
CA LEU A 24 -6.45 8.76 1.07
C LEU A 24 -6.37 8.10 -0.30
N ALA A 25 -5.83 6.88 -0.36
CA ALA A 25 -5.77 6.10 -1.58
C ALA A 25 -7.17 5.86 -2.17
N GLY A 26 -8.12 5.39 -1.35
CA GLY A 26 -9.50 5.14 -1.76
C GLY A 26 -10.18 6.37 -2.35
N THR A 27 -9.94 7.57 -1.81
CA THR A 27 -10.46 8.82 -2.40
C THR A 27 -9.77 9.22 -3.71
N ALA A 28 -8.53 8.78 -3.93
CA ALA A 28 -7.76 9.12 -5.13
C ALA A 28 -7.96 8.12 -6.29
N MET A 29 -8.29 6.85 -5.99
CA MET A 29 -8.43 5.78 -6.99
C MET A 29 -9.47 6.06 -8.09
N PRO A 30 -10.63 6.68 -7.83
CA PRO A 30 -11.60 7.01 -8.89
C PRO A 30 -11.07 7.95 -9.97
N PHE A 31 -9.98 8.67 -9.69
CA PHE A 31 -9.33 9.59 -10.63
C PHE A 31 -8.10 8.99 -11.32
N ALA A 32 -7.82 7.71 -11.11
CA ALA A 32 -6.70 7.03 -11.73
C ALA A 32 -7.11 6.51 -13.11
N HIS A 33 -6.34 6.87 -14.15
CA HIS A 33 -6.66 6.49 -15.54
C HIS A 33 -5.96 5.19 -15.98
N SER A 34 -5.09 4.63 -15.13
CA SER A 34 -4.33 3.42 -15.40
C SER A 34 -3.84 2.78 -14.10
N ALA A 35 -3.34 1.54 -14.18
CA ALA A 35 -2.71 0.88 -13.04
C ALA A 35 -1.40 1.58 -12.59
N GLU A 36 -0.66 2.20 -13.51
CA GLU A 36 0.52 3.04 -13.20
C GLU A 36 0.08 4.27 -12.38
N ASP A 37 -0.98 4.93 -12.81
CA ASP A 37 -1.61 6.06 -12.11
C ASP A 37 -2.07 5.69 -10.69
N GLN A 38 -2.60 4.47 -10.50
CA GLN A 38 -2.99 3.97 -9.18
C GLN A 38 -1.77 3.73 -8.29
N ALA A 39 -0.71 3.08 -8.81
CA ALA A 39 0.52 2.82 -8.08
C ALA A 39 1.18 4.13 -7.59
N GLU A 40 1.21 5.17 -8.44
CA GLU A 40 1.72 6.49 -8.06
C GLU A 40 0.92 7.14 -6.92
N ARG A 41 -0.41 7.02 -6.96
CA ARG A 41 -1.32 7.54 -5.92
C ARG A 41 -1.15 6.80 -4.60
N TRP A 42 -0.97 5.48 -4.62
CA TRP A 42 -0.62 4.70 -3.44
C TRP A 42 0.71 5.12 -2.84
N LEU A 43 1.76 5.26 -3.66
CA LEU A 43 3.06 5.74 -3.17
C LEU A 43 2.96 7.14 -2.57
N ARG A 44 2.11 8.01 -3.13
CA ARG A 44 1.87 9.35 -2.58
C ARG A 44 1.21 9.27 -1.21
N ALA A 45 0.21 8.41 -1.03
CA ALA A 45 -0.46 8.21 0.25
C ALA A 45 0.50 7.62 1.30
N ILE A 46 1.17 6.50 1.00
CA ILE A 46 1.98 5.78 2.00
C ILE A 46 3.26 6.53 2.41
N ARG A 47 3.80 7.39 1.55
CA ARG A 47 5.01 8.18 1.81
C ARG A 47 4.95 9.04 3.08
N LEU A 48 3.76 9.46 3.49
CA LEU A 48 3.60 10.41 4.60
C LEU A 48 3.28 9.75 5.94
N HIS A 49 3.07 8.44 5.97
CA HIS A 49 2.46 7.79 7.13
C HIS A 49 3.20 6.53 7.55
N GLY A 50 3.32 6.36 8.87
CA GLY A 50 3.96 5.23 9.51
C GLY A 50 5.42 5.01 9.11
N ARG A 51 5.91 3.82 9.49
CA ARG A 51 7.29 3.40 9.29
C ARG A 51 7.72 3.38 7.82
N VAL A 52 6.81 3.05 6.91
CA VAL A 52 7.10 3.08 5.47
C VAL A 52 7.34 4.50 5.00
N GLY A 53 6.50 5.45 5.44
CA GLY A 53 6.70 6.87 5.14
C GLY A 53 8.03 7.41 5.66
N GLU A 54 8.39 7.06 6.91
CA GLU A 54 9.70 7.42 7.50
C GLU A 54 10.88 6.87 6.69
N ALA A 55 10.81 5.59 6.28
CA ALA A 55 11.84 4.98 5.45
C ALA A 55 11.96 5.66 4.08
N MET A 56 10.83 5.95 3.43
CA MET A 56 10.79 6.64 2.15
C MET A 56 11.38 8.06 2.25
N GLN A 57 11.05 8.80 3.31
CA GLN A 57 11.60 10.13 3.55
C GLN A 57 13.11 10.11 3.81
N ALA A 58 13.59 9.11 4.55
CA ALA A 58 15.03 8.92 4.79
C ALA A 58 15.82 8.59 3.52
N LEU A 59 15.17 7.98 2.52
CA LEU A 59 15.75 7.73 1.20
C LEU A 59 15.65 8.96 0.26
N GLY A 60 15.12 10.09 0.74
CA GLY A 60 14.96 11.29 -0.08
C GLY A 60 13.83 11.18 -1.10
N ILE A 61 12.93 10.20 -0.98
CA ILE A 61 11.78 10.07 -1.87
C ILE A 61 10.87 11.28 -1.61
N GLY A 62 10.91 12.22 -2.56
CA GLY A 62 10.17 13.48 -2.52
C GLY A 62 8.71 13.34 -2.93
N GLU A 63 7.96 14.45 -2.86
CA GLU A 63 6.74 14.57 -3.66
C GLU A 63 7.15 14.67 -5.14
N ALA A 64 6.55 13.83 -5.98
CA ALA A 64 6.70 13.93 -7.43
C ALA A 64 5.35 14.37 -8.04
N PRO A 65 5.36 15.17 -9.11
CA PRO A 65 4.17 15.38 -9.93
C PRO A 65 3.61 14.02 -10.37
N LEU A 66 2.28 13.88 -10.38
CA LEU A 66 1.65 12.73 -11.00
C LEU A 66 2.01 12.75 -12.48
N MET A 67 2.57 11.67 -13.00
CA MET A 67 2.90 11.55 -14.42
C MET A 67 1.67 11.06 -15.19
N THR A 68 0.50 11.64 -14.90
CA THR A 68 -0.71 11.37 -15.66
C THR A 68 -0.53 11.99 -17.04
N ARG A 69 -0.27 11.17 -18.06
CA ARG A 69 -0.42 11.61 -19.45
C ARG A 69 -1.86 12.09 -19.62
N ALA A 70 -2.03 13.31 -20.10
CA ALA A 70 -3.32 13.84 -20.54
C ALA A 70 -3.72 13.16 -21.86
N GLU A 71 -3.89 11.85 -21.84
CA GLU A 71 -4.41 11.09 -22.97
C GLU A 71 -5.92 10.97 -22.74
N PRO A 72 -6.77 11.36 -23.72
CA PRO A 72 -8.21 11.24 -23.57
C PRO A 72 -8.55 9.77 -23.28
N PRO A 73 -9.52 9.49 -22.38
CA PRO A 73 -9.86 8.13 -22.02
C PRO A 73 -10.24 7.35 -23.28
N ALA A 74 -9.47 6.32 -23.62
CA ALA A 74 -9.94 5.29 -24.52
C ALA A 74 -11.13 4.63 -23.81
N VAL A 75 -12.32 4.82 -24.36
CA VAL A 75 -13.55 4.24 -23.83
C VAL A 75 -13.50 2.75 -24.13
N ASP A 76 -12.86 1.98 -23.25
CA ASP A 76 -12.94 0.52 -23.24
C ASP A 76 -13.85 0.11 -22.08
N ASP A 77 -15.09 -0.24 -22.41
CA ASP A 77 -16.18 -0.67 -21.51
C ASP A 77 -15.90 -2.04 -20.84
N THR A 78 -14.65 -2.47 -20.76
CA THR A 78 -14.21 -3.70 -20.10
C THR A 78 -13.46 -3.45 -18.80
N THR A 79 -13.45 -2.21 -18.30
CA THR A 79 -13.00 -1.96 -16.93
C THR A 79 -14.02 -2.60 -16.00
N ALA A 80 -13.66 -3.73 -15.37
CA ALA A 80 -14.38 -4.27 -14.22
C ALA A 80 -14.76 -3.08 -13.33
N PRO A 81 -15.95 -3.05 -12.69
CA PRO A 81 -16.24 -2.00 -11.72
C PRO A 81 -15.01 -1.89 -10.84
N ALA A 82 -14.52 -0.66 -10.61
CA ALA A 82 -13.39 -0.37 -9.75
C ALA A 82 -13.72 -0.87 -8.34
N GLY A 83 -13.78 -2.19 -8.19
CA GLY A 83 -14.08 -2.93 -6.99
C GLY A 83 -12.97 -2.53 -6.07
N ASP A 84 -13.38 -1.84 -5.03
CA ASP A 84 -12.55 -0.95 -4.22
C ASP A 84 -11.12 -1.49 -4.10
N VAL A 85 -10.21 -1.00 -4.96
CA VAL A 85 -8.83 -1.48 -5.02
C VAL A 85 -8.14 -1.23 -3.67
N ALA A 86 -8.62 -0.22 -2.92
CA ALA A 86 -8.22 -0.02 -1.53
C ALA A 86 -8.76 -1.10 -0.60
N ALA A 87 -10.03 -1.52 -0.72
CA ALA A 87 -10.53 -2.69 0.01
C ALA A 87 -9.75 -3.97 -0.32
N ARG A 88 -9.37 -4.19 -1.60
CA ARG A 88 -8.53 -5.33 -1.98
C ARG A 88 -7.14 -5.25 -1.34
N ALA A 89 -6.47 -4.09 -1.41
CA ALA A 89 -5.17 -3.88 -0.77
C ALA A 89 -5.23 -4.09 0.74
N VAL A 90 -6.27 -3.59 1.41
CA VAL A 90 -6.53 -3.80 2.84
C VAL A 90 -6.77 -5.27 3.15
N SER A 91 -7.49 -6.00 2.30
CA SER A 91 -7.72 -7.43 2.49
C SER A 91 -6.43 -8.24 2.41
N ILE A 92 -5.58 -7.98 1.40
CA ILE A 92 -4.28 -8.67 1.24
C ILE A 92 -3.33 -8.31 2.40
N ALA A 93 -3.29 -7.03 2.79
CA ALA A 93 -2.52 -6.57 3.94
C ALA A 93 -3.01 -7.23 5.25
N GLY A 94 -4.32 -7.49 5.37
CA GLY A 94 -4.89 -8.27 6.45
C GLY A 94 -4.31 -9.68 6.55
N SER A 95 -4.13 -10.37 5.42
CA SER A 95 -3.49 -11.69 5.38
C SER A 95 -2.04 -11.62 5.85
N PHE A 96 -1.25 -10.63 5.40
CA PHE A 96 0.14 -10.47 5.88
C PHE A 96 0.23 -10.15 7.36
N ALA A 97 -0.68 -9.32 7.88
CA ALA A 97 -0.77 -9.04 9.30
C ALA A 97 -1.11 -10.30 10.11
N ALA A 98 -1.99 -11.16 9.59
CA ALA A 98 -2.34 -12.43 10.23
C ALA A 98 -1.16 -13.42 10.22
N GLU A 99 -0.45 -13.53 9.10
CA GLU A 99 0.71 -14.42 8.96
C GLU A 99 1.85 -14.08 9.93
N ARG A 100 1.98 -12.80 10.32
CA ARG A 100 2.96 -12.33 11.32
C ARG A 100 2.41 -12.25 12.75
N ASP A 101 1.23 -12.81 13.01
CA ASP A 101 0.53 -12.79 14.31
C ASP A 101 0.33 -11.37 14.90
N ALA A 102 -0.02 -10.42 14.04
CA ALA A 102 -0.20 -9.03 14.45
C ALA A 102 -1.61 -8.73 14.94
N SER A 103 -1.69 -7.85 15.94
CA SER A 103 -2.97 -7.30 16.42
C SER A 103 -3.58 -6.24 15.50
N CYS A 104 -2.81 -5.68 14.56
CA CYS A 104 -3.28 -4.71 13.58
C CYS A 104 -2.49 -4.75 12.26
N VAL A 105 -3.13 -4.33 11.17
CA VAL A 105 -2.52 -4.10 9.86
C VAL A 105 -1.76 -2.78 9.88
N GLY A 106 -0.47 -2.82 9.61
CA GLY A 106 0.41 -1.65 9.53
C GLY A 106 0.67 -1.20 8.09
N THR A 107 1.41 -0.10 7.95
CA THR A 107 1.83 0.41 6.63
C THR A 107 2.78 -0.56 5.92
N LEU A 108 3.51 -1.40 6.65
CA LEU A 108 4.37 -2.42 6.06
C LEU A 108 3.56 -3.51 5.35
N ASP A 109 2.47 -3.98 5.97
CA ASP A 109 1.57 -4.96 5.35
C ASP A 109 0.92 -4.39 4.09
N LEU A 110 0.53 -3.11 4.13
CA LEU A 110 0.04 -2.40 2.96
C LEU A 110 1.11 -2.31 1.87
N LEU A 111 2.37 -1.99 2.20
CA LEU A 111 3.45 -1.95 1.22
C LEU A 111 3.63 -3.31 0.52
N PHE A 112 3.59 -4.41 1.27
CA PHE A 112 3.66 -5.75 0.67
C PHE A 112 2.44 -6.08 -0.19
N ALA A 113 1.23 -5.70 0.24
CA ALA A 113 0.03 -5.83 -0.58
C ALA A 113 0.13 -5.06 -1.90
N LEU A 114 0.75 -3.87 -1.89
CA LEU A 114 1.01 -3.09 -3.09
C LEU A 114 2.05 -3.74 -4.01
N PHE A 115 3.12 -4.32 -3.46
CA PHE A 115 4.05 -5.12 -4.24
C PHE A 115 3.36 -6.31 -4.92
N GLU A 116 2.42 -6.97 -4.22
CA GLU A 116 1.65 -8.08 -4.79
C GLU A 116 0.67 -7.63 -5.88
N ILE A 117 -0.07 -6.53 -5.66
CA ILE A 117 -1.08 -6.04 -6.62
C ILE A 117 -0.44 -5.44 -7.86
N TYR A 118 0.59 -4.60 -7.69
CA TYR A 118 1.14 -3.76 -8.76
C TYR A 118 2.45 -4.29 -9.34
N GLY A 119 3.18 -5.15 -8.63
CA GLY A 119 4.45 -5.72 -9.07
C GLY A 119 5.39 -4.65 -9.62
N GLY A 120 5.90 -4.85 -10.84
CA GLY A 120 6.84 -3.93 -11.47
C GLY A 120 6.36 -2.48 -11.63
N LEU A 121 5.05 -2.20 -11.53
CA LEU A 121 4.54 -0.82 -11.60
C LEU A 121 4.90 -0.01 -10.35
N ILE A 122 4.87 -0.63 -9.17
CA ILE A 122 5.28 0.07 -7.94
C ILE A 122 6.81 0.23 -7.91
N ASP A 123 7.56 -0.75 -8.42
CA ASP A 123 9.02 -0.67 -8.56
C ASP A 123 9.43 0.47 -9.48
N ARG A 124 8.74 0.60 -10.63
CA ARG A 124 8.91 1.71 -11.56
C ARG A 124 8.56 3.05 -10.92
N ALA A 125 7.46 3.13 -10.18
CA ALA A 125 7.05 4.37 -9.54
C ALA A 125 7.99 4.80 -8.40
N LEU A 126 8.63 3.84 -7.69
CA LEU A 126 9.73 4.10 -6.77
C LEU A 126 10.97 4.61 -7.53
N TYR A 127 11.34 3.94 -8.62
CA TYR A 127 12.52 4.27 -9.42
C TYR A 127 12.45 5.69 -9.99
N LEU A 128 11.28 6.10 -10.50
CA LEU A 128 11.04 7.46 -10.98
C LEU A 128 11.20 8.53 -9.89
N ARG A 129 11.14 8.13 -8.61
CA ARG A 129 11.34 8.99 -7.43
C ARG A 129 12.72 8.81 -6.78
N GLY A 130 13.64 8.13 -7.46
CA GLY A 130 15.04 8.01 -7.07
C GLY A 130 15.33 6.91 -6.05
N ALA A 131 14.45 5.92 -5.88
CA ALA A 131 14.68 4.79 -4.98
C ALA A 131 14.27 3.46 -5.61
N SER A 132 14.90 2.38 -5.17
CA SER A 132 14.51 1.01 -5.51
C SER A 132 13.72 0.36 -4.38
N LYS A 133 13.02 -0.74 -4.72
CA LYS A 133 12.40 -1.63 -3.73
C LYS A 133 13.43 -2.15 -2.73
N ASP A 134 14.61 -2.57 -3.21
CA ASP A 134 15.65 -3.15 -2.35
C ASP A 134 16.21 -2.13 -1.35
N GLU A 135 16.42 -0.88 -1.76
CA GLU A 135 16.84 0.20 -0.86
C GLU A 135 15.77 0.50 0.20
N LEU A 136 14.48 0.52 -0.20
CA LEU A 136 13.37 0.70 0.73
C LEU A 136 13.28 -0.43 1.76
N LEU A 137 13.39 -1.68 1.31
CA LEU A 137 13.37 -2.84 2.20
C LEU A 137 14.59 -2.89 3.13
N ALA A 138 15.79 -2.62 2.61
CA ALA A 138 17.00 -2.54 3.42
C ALA A 138 16.90 -1.43 4.49
N ARG A 139 16.32 -0.28 4.12
CA ARG A 139 16.10 0.82 5.07
C ARG A 139 15.08 0.47 6.15
N LEU A 140 14.00 -0.22 5.78
CA LEU A 140 12.99 -0.70 6.71
C LEU A 140 13.56 -1.72 7.69
N ALA A 141 14.36 -2.67 7.21
CA ALA A 141 15.05 -3.65 8.04
C ALA A 141 15.98 -2.97 9.06
N ALA A 142 16.71 -1.93 8.64
CA ALA A 142 17.58 -1.16 9.53
C ALA A 142 16.83 -0.32 10.59
N MET A 143 15.49 -0.19 10.50
CA MET A 143 14.66 0.47 11.51
C MET A 143 14.13 -0.47 12.59
N GLU A 144 14.26 -1.80 12.44
CA GLU A 144 13.99 -2.70 13.55
C GLU A 144 14.98 -2.33 14.66
N PRO A 145 14.54 -2.04 15.89
CA PRO A 145 15.48 -1.93 16.98
C PRO A 145 16.20 -3.27 17.07
N ALA A 146 17.54 -3.25 16.99
CA ALA A 146 18.34 -4.41 17.34
C ALA A 146 17.84 -4.87 18.71
N GLU A 147 17.36 -6.11 18.80
CA GLU A 147 16.82 -6.68 20.03
C GLU A 147 17.68 -6.22 21.21
N SER A 148 17.05 -5.52 22.16
CA SER A 148 17.71 -5.10 23.38
C SER A 148 18.14 -6.35 24.12
N SER A 149 19.40 -6.74 23.91
CA SER A 149 20.09 -7.74 24.69
C SER A 149 20.22 -7.20 26.11
N PHE A 150 19.38 -7.70 27.01
CA PHE A 150 19.51 -7.58 28.46
C PHE A 150 19.27 -8.96 29.08
#